data_AF-A0A2G3JEC3-F1
#
_entry.id   AF-A0A2G3JEC3-F1
#
_cell.length_a   1.000
_cell.length_b   1.000
_cell.length_c   1.000
_cell.angle_alpha   90.00
_cell.angle_beta   90.00
_cell.angle_gamma   90.00
#
_symmetry.space_group_name_H-M   'P 1'
#
loop_
_entity.id
_entity.type
_entity.pdbx_description
1 polymer ?
#
loop_
_entity_poly.entity_id
_entity_poly.type
_entity_poly.pdbx_seq_one_letter_code
_entity_poly.pdbx_strand_id
1 'polypeptide(L)' 'MIDSLLAALALMLIFEGIMPFALPSVWRSTMQKMAELDDFKIRLIGLGCLLAGLVLALLSR' A
#
# COMPACT_ATOMS: atom_id res chain seq x y z
N MET A 1 -17.93 -10.44 12.23
CA MET A 1 -17.16 -9.15 12.34
C MET A 1 -15.67 -9.42 12.39
N ILE A 2 -15.21 -10.31 13.28
CA ILE A 2 -13.78 -10.70 13.35
C ILE A 2 -13.35 -11.42 12.07
N ASP A 3 -14.19 -12.31 11.51
CA ASP A 3 -13.87 -13.04 10.27
C ASP A 3 -13.64 -12.11 9.07
N SER A 4 -14.42 -11.04 8.97
CA SER A 4 -14.30 -10.02 7.92
C SER A 4 -13.00 -9.22 8.06
N LEU A 5 -12.60 -8.91 9.30
CA LEU A 5 -11.35 -8.23 9.59
C LEU A 5 -10.13 -9.12 9.30
N LEU A 6 -10.19 -10.40 9.68
CA LEU A 6 -9.16 -11.38 9.36
C LEU A 6 -9.01 -11.57 7.85
N ALA A 7 -10.14 -11.62 7.11
CA ALA A 7 -10.11 -11.70 5.65
C ALA A 7 -9.49 -10.45 5.01
N ALA A 8 -9.87 -9.25 5.47
CA ALA A 8 -9.29 -7.99 4.98
C ALA A 8 -7.78 -7.92 5.27
N LEU A 9 -7.35 -8.34 6.47
CA LEU A 9 -5.94 -8.40 6.84
C LEU A 9 -5.16 -9.44 6.01
N ALA A 10 -5.75 -10.61 5.77
CA ALA A 10 -5.14 -11.63 4.92
C ALA A 10 -4.93 -11.11 3.49
N LEU A 11 -5.92 -10.44 2.91
CA LEU A 11 -5.79 -9.82 1.59
C LEU A 11 -4.74 -8.71 1.56
N MET A 12 -4.69 -7.84 2.57
CA MET A 12 -3.65 -6.81 2.70
C MET A 12 -2.25 -7.43 2.65
N LEU A 13 -2.01 -8.49 3.45
CA LEU A 13 -0.72 -9.18 3.49
C LEU A 13 -0.36 -9.86 2.17
N ILE A 14 -1.34 -10.47 1.49
CA ILE A 14 -1.14 -11.05 0.16
C ILE A 14 -0.72 -9.96 -0.83
N PHE A 15 -1.46 -8.86 -0.90
CA PHE A 15 -1.14 -7.76 -1.83
C PHE A 15 0.22 -7.12 -1.55
N GLU A 16 0.57 -6.92 -0.29
CA GLU A 16 1.88 -6.40 0.10
C GLU A 16 3.02 -7.38 -0.25
N GLY A 17 2.77 -8.68 -0.16
CA GLY A 17 3.74 -9.74 -0.47
C GLY A 17 3.93 -10.03 -1.97
N ILE A 18 2.98 -9.68 -2.84
CA ILE A 18 3.07 -10.00 -4.28
C ILE A 18 4.29 -9.35 -4.93
N MET A 19 4.52 -8.04 -4.71
CA MET A 19 5.63 -7.32 -5.33
C MET A 19 7.02 -7.87 -4.93
N PRO A 20 7.35 -8.04 -3.64
CA PRO A 20 8.64 -8.60 -3.23
C PRO A 20 8.82 -10.06 -3.66
N PHE A 21 7.74 -10.84 -3.78
CA PHE A 21 7.81 -12.24 -4.22
C PHE A 21 7.97 -12.38 -5.75
N ALA A 22 7.16 -11.66 -6.53
CA ALA A 22 7.13 -11.79 -7.99
C ALA A 22 8.28 -11.04 -8.69
N LEU A 23 8.63 -9.83 -8.21
CA LEU A 23 9.60 -8.94 -8.86
C LEU A 23 10.56 -8.31 -7.82
N PRO A 24 11.41 -9.12 -7.15
CA PRO A 24 12.26 -8.66 -6.04
C PRO A 24 13.28 -7.58 -6.46
N SER A 25 13.81 -7.62 -7.68
CA SER A 25 14.77 -6.63 -8.18
C SER A 25 14.13 -5.25 -8.41
N VAL A 26 12.96 -5.23 -9.06
CA VAL A 26 12.17 -4.02 -9.30
C VAL A 26 11.72 -3.43 -7.97
N TRP A 27 11.22 -4.27 -7.06
CA TRP A 27 10.82 -3.84 -5.72
C TRP A 27 11.97 -3.18 -4.96
N ARG A 28 13.14 -3.81 -4.92
CA ARG A 28 14.33 -3.26 -4.25
C ARG A 28 14.75 -1.91 -4.84
N SER A 29 14.79 -1.79 -6.18
CA SER A 29 15.12 -0.52 -6.84
C SER A 29 14.11 0.58 -6.55
N THR A 30 12.83 0.23 -6.40
CA THR A 30 11.74 1.16 -6.10
C THR A 30 11.84 1.65 -4.66
N MET A 31 12.09 0.74 -3.71
CA MET A 31 12.33 1.10 -2.30
C MET A 31 13.56 2.00 -2.13
N GLN A 32 14.66 1.73 -2.85
CA GLN A 32 15.85 2.60 -2.82
C GLN A 32 15.53 4.00 -3.33
N LYS A 33 14.84 4.12 -4.48
CA LYS A 33 14.39 5.41 -4.99
C LYS A 33 13.46 6.13 -4.01
N MET A 34 12.56 5.41 -3.33
CA MET A 34 11.69 6.00 -2.32
C MET A 34 12.48 6.52 -1.12
N ALA A 35 13.54 5.82 -0.69
CA ALA A 35 14.39 6.25 0.41
C ALA A 35 15.21 7.51 0.10
N GLU A 36 15.43 7.82 -1.18
CA GLU A 36 16.08 9.05 -1.65
C GLU A 36 15.10 10.24 -1.77
N LEU A 37 13.79 10.01 -1.65
CA LEU A 37 12.80 11.08 -1.69
C LEU A 37 12.74 11.86 -0.37
N ASP A 38 12.54 13.17 -0.47
CA ASP A 38 12.26 14.00 0.70
C ASP A 38 11.00 13.52 1.43
N ASP A 39 11.02 13.63 2.76
CA ASP A 39 9.89 13.29 3.65
C ASP A 39 8.56 13.88 3.18
N PHE A 40 8.58 15.09 2.62
CA PHE A 40 7.38 15.74 2.08
C PHE A 40 6.75 14.94 0.94
N LYS A 41 7.55 14.43 0.01
CA LYS A 41 7.06 13.67 -1.15
C LYS A 41 6.49 12.33 -0.69
N ILE A 42 7.15 11.65 0.24
CA ILE A 42 6.67 10.39 0.82
C ILE A 42 5.32 10.61 1.52
N ARG A 43 5.21 11.68 2.32
CA ARG A 43 3.95 12.04 3.00
C ARG A 43 2.83 12.38 2.01
N LEU A 44 3.14 13.05 0.90
CA LEU A 44 2.15 13.38 -0.11
C LEU A 44 1.64 12.13 -0.85
N ILE A 45 2.53 11.18 -1.16
CA ILE A 45 2.14 9.88 -1.73
C ILE A 45 1.23 9.14 -0.75
N GLY A 46 1.62 9.09 0.54
CA GLY A 46 0.80 8.51 1.60
C GLY A 46 -0.56 9.17 1.73
N LEU A 47 -0.63 10.51 1.68
CA LEU A 47 -1.88 11.27 1.71
C LEU A 47 -2.77 10.91 0.51
N GLY A 48 -2.19 10.79 -0.69
CA GLY A 48 -2.90 10.36 -1.89
C GLY A 48 -3.53 8.97 -1.72
N CYS A 49 -2.78 8.01 -1.18
CA CYS A 49 -3.31 6.66 -0.88
C CYS A 49 -4.42 6.70 0.17
N LEU A 50 -4.28 7.49 1.23
CA LEU A 50 -5.31 7.66 2.27
C LEU A 50 -6.60 8.25 1.70
N LEU A 51 -6.49 9.31 0.88
CA LEU A 51 -7.65 9.93 0.24
C LEU A 51 -8.31 8.99 -0.77
N ALA A 52 -7.54 8.27 -1.59
CA ALA A 52 -8.09 7.29 -2.52
C ALA A 52 -8.84 6.18 -1.77
N GLY A 53 -8.26 5.64 -0.69
CA GLY A 53 -8.90 4.65 0.17
C GLY A 53 -10.19 5.18 0.80
N LEU A 54 -10.19 6.44 1.27
CA LEU A 54 -11.38 7.09 1.81
C LEU A 54 -12.48 7.25 0.75
N VAL A 55 -12.14 7.71 -0.45
CA VAL A 55 -13.11 7.87 -1.56
C VAL A 55 -13.70 6.52 -1.94
N LEU A 56 -12.89 5.46 -2.06
CA LEU A 56 -13.37 4.10 -2.33
C LEU A 56 -14.29 3.61 -1.20
N ALA A 57 -13.93 3.83 0.05
CA ALA A 57 -14.77 3.46 1.20
C ALA A 57 -16.12 4.18 1.18
N LEU A 58 -16.13 5.48 0.83
CA LEU A 58 -17.36 6.28 0.69
C LEU A 58 -18.22 5.84 -0.50
N LEU A 59 -17.61 5.44 -1.63
CA LEU A 59 -18.33 4.91 -2.80
C LEU A 59 -18.89 3.50 -2.57
N SER A 60 -18.20 2.70 -1.77
CA SER A 60 -18.59 1.31 -1.45
C SER A 60 -19.71 1.20 -0.41
N ARG A 61 -20.08 2.33 0.19
CA ARG A 61 -21.09 2.44 1.25
C ARG A 61 -22.37 3.03 0.71
#